data_AF-A0A538DSL7-F1
#
_entry.id   AF-A0A538DSL7-F1
#
_cell.length_a   1.000
_cell.length_b   1.000
_cell.length_c   1.000
_cell.angle_alpha   90.00
_cell.angle_beta   90.00
_cell.angle_gamma   90.00
#
_symmetry.space_group_name_H-M   'P 1'
#
loop_
_entity.id
_entity.type
_entity.pdbx_description
1 polymer ?
#
loop_
_entity_poly.entity_id
_entity_poly.type
_entity_poly.pdbx_seq_one_letter_code
_entity_poly.pdbx_strand_id
1 'polypeptide(L)'
;MARASRLPVAIALVVAVAGCGGAHRKGLLGMHSSFCGERGKHVAFPILDKAKTYTATVQTNLGRFAFALDVKDSPCTTSSFASLARDHFYDGLTFHRIVPGFVIQGGDPNGNGSGGPGYTVVDTPPADASYARGVVAMAKTGAEPPGTSGSQFFVVTGADAGLSPDYALLGKVTGGLDVVERIGRLGNPQNEQPTRRIVIRRIVVAA
;
A
#
# COMPACT_ATOMS: atom_id res chain seq x y z
N MET A 1 42.97 30.20 81.66
CA MET A 1 42.19 31.14 80.84
C MET A 1 43.08 31.63 79.70
N ALA A 2 42.90 31.13 78.49
CA ALA A 2 43.53 31.68 77.29
C ALA A 2 42.63 31.37 76.08
N ARG A 3 42.11 32.43 75.47
CA ARG A 3 41.24 32.41 74.27
C ARG A 3 42.08 32.03 73.06
N ALA A 4 41.73 30.95 72.37
CA ALA A 4 42.30 30.62 71.05
C ALA A 4 41.41 31.21 69.94
N SER A 5 42.01 32.07 69.13
CA SER A 5 41.42 32.76 67.98
C SER A 5 41.41 31.88 66.72
N ARG A 6 40.34 32.04 65.94
CA ARG A 6 40.00 31.31 64.71
C ARG A 6 40.92 31.68 63.53
N LEU A 7 41.23 30.70 62.68
CA LEU A 7 41.52 30.89 61.25
C LEU A 7 40.76 29.80 60.46
N PRO A 8 39.92 30.13 59.47
CA PRO A 8 39.31 29.15 58.56
C PRO A 8 39.90 29.23 57.13
N VAL A 9 39.43 28.32 56.27
CA VAL A 9 39.44 28.37 54.78
C VAL A 9 40.74 27.83 54.13
N ALA A 10 40.77 27.03 53.04
CA ALA A 10 39.76 26.53 52.10
C ALA A 10 40.24 25.17 51.55
N ILE A 11 39.29 24.28 51.27
CA ILE A 11 39.47 23.08 50.45
C ILE A 11 39.33 23.48 48.98
N ALA A 12 40.36 23.23 48.17
CA ALA A 12 40.33 23.43 46.72
C ALA A 12 39.54 22.29 46.06
N LEU A 13 38.40 22.63 45.43
CA LEU A 13 37.65 21.73 44.57
C LEU A 13 38.00 22.04 43.10
N VAL A 14 38.63 21.08 42.43
CA VAL A 14 38.94 21.15 40.99
C VAL A 14 37.66 20.89 40.21
N VAL A 15 37.16 21.89 39.48
CA VAL A 15 36.05 21.74 38.52
C VAL A 15 36.65 21.45 37.15
N ALA A 16 36.41 20.25 36.63
CA ALA A 16 36.69 19.90 35.24
C ALA A 16 35.59 20.46 34.33
N VAL A 17 35.95 21.42 33.47
CA VAL A 17 35.06 21.96 32.43
C VAL A 17 35.18 21.08 31.20
N ALA A 18 34.17 20.25 30.94
CA ALA A 18 34.03 19.54 29.67
C ALA A 18 33.49 20.54 28.62
N GLY A 19 34.33 20.89 27.65
CA GLY A 19 33.97 21.78 26.54
C GLY A 19 33.05 21.09 25.52
N CYS A 20 31.94 21.75 25.21
CA CYS A 20 31.03 21.33 24.14
C CYS A 20 31.50 21.82 22.77
N GLY A 21 31.76 20.87 21.87
CA GLY A 21 31.10 20.79 20.56
C GLY A 21 31.44 21.85 19.51
N GLY A 22 32.47 21.58 18.71
CA GLY A 22 32.56 22.07 17.34
C GLY A 22 32.32 20.93 16.35
N ALA A 23 31.38 21.12 15.40
CA ALA A 23 31.53 20.82 13.98
C ALA A 23 30.18 20.81 13.27
N HIS A 24 29.94 21.85 12.48
CA HIS A 24 28.95 21.86 11.41
C HIS A 24 29.17 20.69 10.44
N ARG A 25 28.12 19.90 10.17
CA ARG A 25 27.98 19.15 8.92
C ARG A 25 26.71 19.58 8.22
N LYS A 26 26.89 20.31 7.12
CA LYS A 26 25.89 20.51 6.07
C LYS A 26 25.80 19.23 5.25
N GLY A 27 24.59 18.84 4.86
CA GLY A 27 24.32 18.03 3.69
C GLY A 27 24.16 16.52 3.94
N LEU A 28 22.93 16.12 4.28
CA LEU A 28 22.36 14.90 3.71
C LEU A 28 20.90 15.21 3.37
N LEU A 29 20.58 15.08 2.09
CA LEU A 29 19.23 15.18 1.54
C LEU A 29 18.26 14.39 2.42
N GLY A 30 17.18 15.03 2.87
CA GLY A 30 16.15 14.39 3.66
C GLY A 30 15.47 13.28 2.87
N MET A 31 15.76 12.03 3.20
CA MET A 31 14.79 10.95 3.08
C MET A 31 13.64 11.31 4.04
N HIS A 32 12.59 11.93 3.52
CA HIS A 32 11.29 11.88 4.20
C HIS A 32 10.90 10.40 4.25
N SER A 33 11.14 9.74 5.38
CA SER A 33 10.55 8.44 5.65
C SER A 33 9.05 8.65 5.86
N SER A 34 8.29 8.65 4.77
CA SER A 34 6.83 8.52 4.83
C SER A 34 6.56 7.12 5.36
N PHE A 35 6.21 7.03 6.65
CA PHE A 35 5.83 5.77 7.27
C PHE A 35 4.45 5.35 6.76
N CYS A 36 4.35 4.13 6.26
CA CYS A 36 3.10 3.50 5.88
C CYS A 36 2.76 2.38 6.88
N GLY A 37 1.48 2.25 7.21
CA GLY A 37 0.97 1.24 8.14
C GLY A 37 -0.14 1.78 9.04
N GLU A 38 -0.79 0.88 9.77
CA GLU A 38 -1.75 1.24 10.81
C GLU A 38 -1.08 1.85 12.05
N ARG A 39 -1.86 2.55 12.88
CA ARG A 39 -1.37 3.15 14.13
C ARG A 39 -0.62 2.13 14.99
N GLY A 40 0.68 2.36 15.19
CA GLY A 40 1.54 1.52 16.03
C GLY A 40 2.17 0.30 15.32
N LYS A 41 1.92 0.08 14.03
CA LYS A 41 2.57 -0.97 13.23
C LYS A 41 3.12 -0.37 11.94
N HIS A 42 4.42 -0.07 11.93
CA HIS A 42 5.09 0.40 10.72
C HIS A 42 5.46 -0.78 9.83
N VAL A 43 5.18 -0.66 8.53
CA VAL A 43 5.61 -1.63 7.52
C VAL A 43 6.62 -0.93 6.64
N ALA A 44 7.76 -1.60 6.39
CA ALA A 44 8.86 -1.03 5.62
C ALA A 44 8.86 -1.60 4.20
N PHE A 45 8.66 -0.73 3.22
CA PHE A 45 8.88 -0.99 1.80
C PHE A 45 9.32 0.31 1.10
N PRO A 46 9.99 0.24 -0.06
CA PRO A 46 10.35 1.44 -0.82
C PRO A 46 9.11 2.21 -1.28
N ILE A 47 9.02 3.49 -0.91
CA ILE A 47 7.95 4.38 -1.36
C ILE A 47 8.20 4.79 -2.82
N LEU A 48 7.16 4.71 -3.64
CA LEU A 48 7.18 5.16 -5.03
C LEU A 48 7.28 6.68 -5.11
N ASP A 49 7.98 7.18 -6.12
CA ASP A 49 8.15 8.61 -6.34
C ASP A 49 6.85 9.21 -6.90
N LYS A 50 6.20 10.10 -6.13
CA LYS A 50 4.95 10.77 -6.54
C LYS A 50 5.08 11.60 -7.83
N ALA A 51 6.29 11.97 -8.24
CA ALA A 51 6.52 12.71 -9.47
C ALA A 51 6.60 11.81 -10.72
N LYS A 52 6.61 10.48 -10.55
CA LYS A 52 6.70 9.51 -11.65
C LYS A 52 5.38 8.80 -11.87
N THR A 53 5.16 8.41 -13.12
CA THR A 53 4.10 7.48 -13.47
C THR A 53 4.62 6.07 -13.31
N TYR A 54 3.80 5.16 -12.77
CA TYR A 54 4.12 3.75 -12.70
C TYR A 54 2.99 2.96 -13.35
N THR A 55 3.36 1.92 -14.10
CA THR A 55 2.41 0.99 -14.73
C THR A 55 2.58 -0.39 -14.12
N ALA A 56 1.47 -0.97 -13.67
CA ALA A 56 1.38 -2.37 -13.29
C ALA A 56 0.82 -3.18 -14.46
N THR A 57 1.56 -4.18 -14.93
CA THR A 57 1.12 -5.14 -15.95
C THR A 57 0.79 -6.47 -15.28
N VAL A 58 -0.46 -6.89 -15.35
CA VAL A 58 -0.96 -8.16 -14.82
C VAL A 58 -1.01 -9.18 -15.94
N GLN A 59 -0.18 -10.22 -15.84
CA GLN A 59 -0.17 -11.34 -16.77
C GLN A 59 -1.03 -12.46 -16.19
N THR A 60 -2.05 -12.89 -16.92
CA THR A 60 -2.90 -14.01 -16.51
C THR A 60 -2.81 -15.17 -17.51
N ASN A 61 -3.36 -16.33 -17.16
CA ASN A 61 -3.59 -17.41 -18.13
C ASN A 61 -4.60 -17.06 -19.23
N LEU A 62 -5.31 -15.94 -19.11
CA LEU A 62 -6.27 -15.44 -20.10
C LEU A 62 -5.79 -14.15 -20.77
N GLY A 63 -4.49 -13.85 -20.78
CA GLY A 63 -3.94 -12.64 -21.40
C GLY A 63 -3.49 -11.60 -20.38
N ARG A 64 -3.10 -10.43 -20.88
CA ARG A 64 -2.49 -9.37 -20.07
C ARG A 64 -3.36 -8.11 -20.09
N PHE A 65 -3.39 -7.42 -18.96
CA PHE A 65 -3.91 -6.06 -18.87
C PHE A 65 -2.92 -5.19 -18.07
N ALA A 66 -2.99 -3.88 -18.26
CA ALA A 66 -2.13 -2.93 -17.59
C ALA A 66 -2.95 -1.78 -17.01
N PHE A 67 -2.50 -1.23 -15.89
CA PHE A 67 -3.09 -0.06 -15.26
C PHE A 67 -2.01 0.89 -14.74
N ALA A 68 -2.27 2.20 -14.83
CA ALA A 68 -1.45 3.22 -14.21
C ALA A 68 -1.76 3.30 -12.71
N LEU A 69 -0.73 3.31 -11.87
CA LEU A 69 -0.84 3.41 -10.42
C LEU A 69 -1.16 4.85 -9.98
N ASP A 70 -2.06 4.99 -9.01
CA ASP A 70 -2.42 6.29 -8.41
C ASP A 70 -1.48 6.68 -7.25
N VAL A 71 -0.20 6.87 -7.58
CA VAL A 71 0.84 7.12 -6.57
C VAL A 71 0.65 8.45 -5.84
N LYS A 72 0.01 9.42 -6.51
CA LYS A 72 -0.20 10.76 -5.96
C LYS A 72 -1.17 10.72 -4.78
N ASP A 73 -2.34 10.10 -5.01
CA ASP A 73 -3.45 10.12 -4.06
C ASP A 73 -3.43 8.89 -3.13
N SER A 74 -2.72 7.81 -3.50
CA SER A 74 -2.61 6.58 -2.70
C SER A 74 -1.15 6.05 -2.62
N PRO A 75 -0.20 6.83 -2.05
CA PRO A 75 1.21 6.49 -2.03
C PRO A 75 1.56 5.24 -1.23
N CYS A 76 0.92 5.01 -0.08
CA CYS A 76 1.22 3.85 0.75
C CYS A 76 0.68 2.55 0.12
N THR A 77 -0.53 2.63 -0.41
CA THR A 77 -1.24 1.55 -1.09
C THR A 77 -0.51 1.12 -2.35
N THR A 78 -0.17 2.07 -3.24
CA THR A 78 0.55 1.77 -4.49
C THR A 78 1.97 1.27 -4.22
N SER A 79 2.65 1.80 -3.20
CA SER A 79 3.99 1.33 -2.82
C SER A 79 3.97 -0.08 -2.21
N SER A 80 3.01 -0.37 -1.35
CA SER A 80 2.77 -1.72 -0.81
C SER A 80 2.50 -2.72 -1.94
N PHE A 81 1.55 -2.41 -2.83
CA PHE A 81 1.24 -3.25 -3.99
C PHE A 81 2.46 -3.48 -4.88
N ALA A 82 3.25 -2.42 -5.15
CA ALA A 82 4.44 -2.52 -5.98
C ALA A 82 5.55 -3.36 -5.31
N SER A 83 5.70 -3.27 -3.98
CA SER A 83 6.63 -4.14 -3.23
C SER A 83 6.20 -5.60 -3.35
N LEU A 84 4.94 -5.91 -3.04
CA LEU A 84 4.39 -7.27 -3.14
C LEU A 84 4.55 -7.85 -4.55
N ALA A 85 4.32 -7.05 -5.60
CA ALA A 85 4.51 -7.47 -6.98
C ALA A 85 6.00 -7.76 -7.31
N ARG A 86 6.93 -6.93 -6.84
CA ARG A 86 8.38 -7.14 -7.03
C ARG A 86 8.88 -8.37 -6.27
N ASP A 87 8.27 -8.67 -5.13
CA ASP A 87 8.56 -9.84 -4.30
C ASP A 87 7.82 -11.10 -4.77
N HIS A 88 7.18 -11.06 -5.95
CA HIS A 88 6.46 -12.19 -6.55
C HIS A 88 5.27 -12.71 -5.71
N PHE A 89 4.76 -11.92 -4.76
CA PHE A 89 3.66 -12.31 -3.87
C PHE A 89 2.40 -12.74 -4.64
N TYR A 90 2.12 -12.07 -5.76
CA TYR A 90 0.92 -12.31 -6.57
C TYR A 90 1.05 -13.51 -7.53
N ASP A 91 2.24 -14.07 -7.71
CA ASP A 91 2.49 -15.11 -8.69
C ASP A 91 1.79 -16.42 -8.26
N GLY A 92 0.95 -16.95 -9.13
CA GLY A 92 0.15 -18.15 -8.87
C GLY A 92 -1.17 -17.91 -8.15
N LEU A 93 -1.42 -16.69 -7.64
CA LEU A 93 -2.69 -16.32 -7.03
C LEU A 93 -3.83 -16.26 -8.07
N THR A 94 -5.07 -16.28 -7.59
CA THR A 94 -6.25 -16.31 -8.47
C THR A 94 -7.14 -15.10 -8.27
N PHE A 95 -7.91 -14.77 -9.32
CA PHE A 95 -9.15 -14.04 -9.14
C PHE A 95 -10.17 -15.01 -8.53
N HIS A 96 -10.42 -14.88 -7.22
CA HIS A 96 -11.25 -15.82 -6.46
C HIS A 96 -12.73 -15.42 -6.44
N ARG A 97 -13.03 -14.16 -6.78
CA ARG A 97 -14.40 -13.62 -6.83
C ARG A 97 -14.60 -12.79 -8.09
N ILE A 98 -15.66 -13.08 -8.84
CA ILE A 98 -16.04 -12.39 -10.06
C ILE A 98 -17.55 -12.21 -10.07
N VAL A 99 -17.99 -10.96 -10.09
CA VAL A 99 -19.40 -10.60 -10.21
C VAL A 99 -19.60 -9.96 -11.59
N PRO A 100 -20.29 -10.64 -12.53
CA PRO A 100 -20.48 -10.12 -13.87
C PRO A 100 -21.13 -8.73 -13.88
N GLY A 101 -20.49 -7.78 -14.58
CA GLY A 101 -20.98 -6.40 -14.65
C GLY A 101 -20.70 -5.55 -13.40
N PHE A 102 -19.89 -6.05 -12.46
CA PHE A 102 -19.49 -5.33 -11.26
C PHE A 102 -17.97 -5.33 -11.13
N VAL A 103 -17.34 -6.40 -10.63
CA VAL A 103 -15.88 -6.45 -10.39
C VAL A 103 -15.26 -7.82 -10.63
N ILE A 104 -13.96 -7.84 -10.95
CA ILE A 104 -13.08 -9.01 -10.79
C ILE A 104 -12.16 -8.76 -9.60
N GLN A 105 -12.11 -9.67 -8.63
CA GLN A 105 -11.34 -9.52 -7.38
C GLN A 105 -10.32 -10.65 -7.21
N GLY A 106 -9.10 -10.29 -6.85
CA GLY A 106 -7.96 -11.20 -6.68
C GLY A 106 -6.97 -10.69 -5.63
N GLY A 107 -5.77 -11.28 -5.61
CA GLY A 107 -4.70 -10.87 -4.69
C GLY A 107 -4.79 -11.48 -3.28
N ASP A 108 -5.59 -12.54 -3.12
CA ASP A 108 -5.69 -13.30 -1.88
C ASP A 108 -4.78 -14.55 -1.91
N PRO A 109 -3.80 -14.69 -1.00
CA PRO A 109 -2.97 -15.89 -0.89
C PRO A 109 -3.75 -17.17 -0.51
N ASN A 110 -4.88 -17.04 0.19
CA ASN A 110 -5.72 -18.19 0.55
C ASN A 110 -6.71 -18.56 -0.56
N GLY A 111 -6.93 -17.68 -1.55
CA GLY A 111 -7.84 -17.88 -2.67
C GLY A 111 -9.33 -17.99 -2.30
N ASN A 112 -9.73 -17.54 -1.10
CA ASN A 112 -11.10 -17.66 -0.57
C ASN A 112 -11.66 -16.35 0.00
N GLY A 113 -10.96 -15.23 -0.18
CA GLY A 113 -11.28 -13.89 0.31
C GLY A 113 -10.74 -13.55 1.71
N SER A 114 -10.10 -14.49 2.41
CA SER A 114 -9.71 -14.30 3.83
C SER A 114 -8.25 -13.96 4.08
N GLY A 115 -7.37 -14.14 3.10
CA GLY A 115 -5.93 -13.92 3.27
C GLY A 115 -5.49 -12.50 2.95
N GLY A 116 -4.20 -12.25 3.23
CA GLY A 116 -3.56 -10.96 3.02
C GLY A 116 -2.04 -11.07 3.24
N PRO A 117 -1.31 -9.95 3.18
CA PRO A 117 0.15 -9.95 3.25
C PRO A 117 0.69 -9.96 4.69
N GLY A 118 -0.17 -10.18 5.68
CA GLY A 118 0.17 -10.12 7.11
C GLY A 118 0.22 -8.71 7.70
N TYR A 119 -0.12 -7.69 6.91
CA TYR A 119 -0.20 -6.30 7.34
C TYR A 119 -1.25 -5.53 6.51
N THR A 120 -1.53 -4.31 6.93
CA THR A 120 -2.39 -3.35 6.25
C THR A 120 -1.72 -1.98 6.18
N VAL A 121 -2.12 -1.20 5.18
CA VAL A 121 -1.78 0.22 5.01
C VAL A 121 -3.05 1.02 4.81
N VAL A 122 -3.01 2.34 4.99
CA VAL A 122 -4.19 3.20 4.85
C VAL A 122 -3.87 4.40 3.98
N ASP A 123 -4.62 4.56 2.89
CA ASP A 123 -4.76 5.82 2.16
C ASP A 123 -6.26 6.07 1.96
N THR A 124 -6.81 7.07 2.65
CA THR A 124 -8.23 7.39 2.54
C THR A 124 -8.51 7.96 1.15
N PRO A 125 -9.44 7.37 0.37
CA PRO A 125 -9.78 7.91 -0.94
C PRO A 125 -10.48 9.27 -0.82
N PRO A 126 -10.48 10.09 -1.89
CA PRO A 126 -11.26 11.32 -1.94
C PRO A 126 -12.75 11.08 -1.64
N ALA A 127 -13.43 12.05 -1.01
CA ALA A 127 -14.84 11.94 -0.66
C ALA A 127 -15.77 11.81 -1.88
N ASP A 128 -15.31 12.21 -3.05
CA ASP A 128 -15.99 12.11 -4.35
C ASP A 128 -15.42 10.98 -5.22
N ALA A 129 -14.63 10.06 -4.65
CA ALA A 129 -14.09 8.92 -5.38
C ALA A 129 -15.23 8.08 -5.99
N SER A 130 -15.10 7.83 -7.29
CA SER A 130 -16.03 6.99 -8.07
C SER A 130 -15.31 5.78 -8.63
N TYR A 131 -16.02 4.66 -8.70
CA TYR A 131 -15.48 3.37 -9.12
C TYR A 131 -16.10 3.01 -10.47
N ALA A 132 -15.80 3.83 -11.48
CA ALA A 132 -16.23 3.62 -12.85
C ALA A 132 -15.46 2.47 -13.53
N ARG A 133 -15.95 2.03 -14.69
CA ARG A 133 -15.31 0.99 -15.53
C ARG A 133 -13.80 1.19 -15.67
N GLY A 134 -13.04 0.15 -15.34
CA GLY A 134 -11.58 0.14 -15.43
C GLY A 134 -10.85 0.78 -14.25
N VAL A 135 -11.54 1.32 -13.24
CA VAL A 135 -10.90 1.68 -11.96
C VAL A 135 -10.42 0.42 -11.27
N VAL A 136 -9.23 0.50 -10.67
CA VAL A 136 -8.62 -0.53 -9.84
C VAL A 136 -8.53 0.00 -8.42
N ALA A 137 -9.02 -0.75 -7.46
CA ALA A 137 -9.03 -0.36 -6.04
C ALA A 137 -8.75 -1.56 -5.14
N MET A 138 -8.41 -1.28 -3.89
CA MET A 138 -8.08 -2.30 -2.89
C MET A 138 -9.34 -2.83 -2.24
N ALA A 139 -9.45 -4.15 -2.12
CA ALA A 139 -10.54 -4.77 -1.37
C ALA A 139 -10.25 -4.67 0.13
N LYS A 140 -11.33 -4.50 0.90
CA LYS A 140 -11.33 -4.53 2.37
C LYS A 140 -12.58 -5.23 2.88
N THR A 141 -12.56 -5.59 4.15
CA THR A 141 -13.74 -6.04 4.89
C THR A 141 -14.59 -4.84 5.32
N GLY A 142 -15.88 -5.07 5.58
CA GLY A 142 -16.78 -4.00 6.06
C GLY A 142 -16.40 -3.41 7.41
N ALA A 143 -15.66 -4.15 8.24
CA ALA A 143 -15.24 -3.72 9.57
C ALA A 143 -14.01 -2.80 9.57
N GLU A 144 -13.21 -2.82 8.49
CA GLU A 144 -12.00 -2.01 8.38
C GLU A 144 -12.32 -0.54 8.08
N PRO A 145 -11.53 0.42 8.58
CA PRO A 145 -11.69 1.84 8.23
C PRO A 145 -11.58 2.11 6.71
N PRO A 146 -12.20 3.18 6.20
CA PRO A 146 -12.01 3.63 4.82
C PRO A 146 -10.53 3.80 4.44
N GLY A 147 -10.16 3.31 3.25
CA GLY A 147 -8.80 3.37 2.73
C GLY A 147 -7.86 2.26 3.22
N THR A 148 -8.32 1.38 4.12
CA THR A 148 -7.52 0.22 4.57
C THR A 148 -7.29 -0.74 3.41
N SER A 149 -6.04 -1.16 3.25
CA SER A 149 -5.58 -1.98 2.13
C SER A 149 -4.61 -3.06 2.60
N GLY A 150 -4.89 -4.31 2.23
CA GLY A 150 -3.97 -5.44 2.33
C GLY A 150 -3.31 -5.73 0.98
N SER A 151 -3.48 -6.96 0.47
CA SER A 151 -2.98 -7.38 -0.84
C SER A 151 -4.09 -7.56 -1.88
N GLN A 152 -5.34 -7.71 -1.42
CA GLN A 152 -6.47 -7.97 -2.31
C GLN A 152 -6.87 -6.71 -3.06
N PHE A 153 -7.12 -6.84 -4.35
CA PHE A 153 -7.55 -5.75 -5.22
C PHE A 153 -8.67 -6.21 -6.14
N PHE A 154 -9.41 -5.25 -6.69
CA PHE A 154 -10.42 -5.50 -7.69
C PHE A 154 -10.34 -4.52 -8.85
N VAL A 155 -10.84 -4.95 -10.01
CA VAL A 155 -11.02 -4.11 -11.20
C VAL A 155 -12.49 -4.03 -11.52
N VAL A 156 -13.00 -2.80 -11.70
CA VAL A 156 -14.40 -2.57 -12.06
C VAL A 156 -14.63 -2.94 -13.53
N THR A 157 -15.64 -3.79 -13.76
CA THR A 157 -16.08 -4.23 -15.09
C THR A 157 -17.43 -3.65 -15.51
N GLY A 158 -18.25 -3.21 -14.54
CA GLY A 158 -19.49 -2.47 -14.78
C GLY A 158 -19.25 -1.05 -15.26
N ALA A 159 -20.33 -0.36 -15.65
CA ALA A 159 -20.26 1.08 -15.96
C ALA A 159 -19.81 1.88 -14.73
N ASP A 160 -20.41 1.55 -13.58
CA ASP A 160 -20.05 2.03 -12.24
C ASP A 160 -20.31 0.90 -11.24
N ALA A 161 -19.49 0.81 -10.21
CA ALA A 161 -19.62 -0.17 -9.14
C ALA A 161 -20.69 0.23 -8.09
N GLY A 162 -21.06 1.52 -8.00
CA GLY A 162 -22.00 2.05 -7.01
C GLY A 162 -21.48 1.95 -5.57
N LEU A 163 -20.15 1.85 -5.40
CA LEU A 163 -19.51 1.74 -4.10
C LEU A 163 -19.32 3.12 -3.46
N SER A 164 -19.53 3.18 -2.15
CA SER A 164 -19.12 4.32 -1.33
C SER A 164 -17.60 4.57 -1.45
N PRO A 165 -17.12 5.81 -1.25
CA PRO A 165 -15.70 6.18 -1.29
C PRO A 165 -14.92 5.63 -0.08
N ASP A 166 -14.90 4.30 0.07
CA ASP A 166 -14.29 3.58 1.19
C ASP A 166 -13.05 2.75 0.80
N TYR A 167 -12.84 2.52 -0.50
CA TYR A 167 -11.81 1.63 -1.02
C TYR A 167 -10.64 2.47 -1.56
N ALA A 168 -9.43 2.21 -1.09
CA ALA A 168 -8.25 2.95 -1.56
C ALA A 168 -8.09 2.75 -3.08
N LEU A 169 -7.85 3.84 -3.80
CA LEU A 169 -7.60 3.79 -5.23
C LEU A 169 -6.21 3.19 -5.46
N LEU A 170 -6.15 2.17 -6.31
CA LEU A 170 -4.87 1.60 -6.73
C LEU A 170 -4.45 2.17 -8.09
N GLY A 171 -5.40 2.44 -8.98
CA GLY A 171 -5.10 2.95 -10.30
C GLY A 171 -6.25 2.84 -11.31
N LYS A 172 -5.91 2.93 -12.59
CA LYS A 172 -6.87 2.81 -13.69
C LYS A 172 -6.29 2.04 -14.87
N VAL A 173 -7.07 1.10 -15.43
CA VAL A 173 -6.69 0.32 -16.60
C VAL A 173 -6.38 1.23 -17.78
N THR A 174 -5.18 1.05 -18.35
CA THR A 174 -4.66 1.78 -19.51
C THR A 174 -4.51 0.88 -20.74
N GLY A 175 -4.57 -0.44 -20.58
CA GLY A 175 -4.55 -1.39 -21.69
C GLY A 175 -5.09 -2.77 -21.32
N GLY A 176 -5.68 -3.48 -22.27
CA GLY A 176 -6.24 -4.82 -22.04
C GLY A 176 -7.56 -4.83 -21.27
N LEU A 177 -8.38 -3.77 -21.38
CA LEU A 177 -9.71 -3.74 -20.75
C LEU A 177 -10.63 -4.85 -21.31
N ASP A 178 -10.48 -5.21 -22.57
CA ASP A 178 -11.15 -6.36 -23.20
C ASP A 178 -10.80 -7.69 -22.49
N VAL A 179 -9.56 -7.84 -22.01
CA VAL A 179 -9.13 -9.01 -21.23
C VAL A 179 -9.80 -9.02 -19.86
N VAL A 180 -9.83 -7.87 -19.19
CA VAL A 180 -10.53 -7.68 -17.90
C VAL A 180 -12.01 -8.05 -18.04
N GLU A 181 -12.68 -7.59 -19.10
CA GLU A 181 -14.09 -7.88 -19.34
C GLU A 181 -14.34 -9.34 -19.70
N ARG A 182 -13.46 -9.95 -20.47
CA ARG A 182 -13.52 -11.39 -20.75
C ARG A 182 -13.40 -12.20 -19.46
N ILE A 183 -12.53 -11.79 -18.53
CA ILE A 183 -12.46 -12.40 -17.19
C ILE A 183 -13.78 -12.16 -16.43
N GLY A 184 -14.31 -10.93 -16.47
CA GLY A 184 -15.57 -10.55 -15.79
C GLY A 184 -16.79 -11.37 -16.21
N ARG A 185 -16.84 -11.87 -17.45
CA ARG A 185 -17.92 -12.75 -17.93
C ARG A 185 -17.84 -14.19 -17.41
N LEU A 186 -16.76 -14.55 -16.73
CA LEU A 186 -16.55 -15.91 -16.21
C LEU A 186 -17.01 -16.08 -14.76
N GLY A 187 -17.66 -15.08 -14.15
CA GLY A 187 -18.26 -15.22 -12.83
C GLY A 187 -19.58 -15.99 -12.86
N ASN A 188 -19.79 -16.87 -11.89
CA ASN A 188 -21.07 -17.50 -11.64
C ASN A 188 -21.96 -16.52 -10.85
N PRO A 189 -23.14 -16.10 -11.36
CA PRO A 189 -23.98 -15.10 -10.69
C PRO A 189 -24.55 -15.54 -9.32
N GLN A 190 -24.61 -16.84 -9.04
CA GLN A 190 -25.20 -17.37 -7.82
C GLN A 190 -24.23 -17.42 -6.64
N ASN A 191 -22.93 -17.62 -6.91
CA ASN A 191 -21.92 -17.78 -5.85
C ASN A 191 -20.68 -16.90 -6.05
N GLU A 192 -20.68 -16.07 -7.10
CA GLU A 192 -19.61 -15.13 -7.46
C GLU A 192 -18.25 -15.80 -7.73
N GLN A 193 -18.20 -17.14 -7.81
CA GLN A 193 -16.96 -17.85 -8.10
C GLN A 193 -16.69 -17.89 -9.60
N PRO A 194 -15.42 -17.88 -10.02
CA PRO A 194 -15.07 -18.12 -11.40
C PRO A 194 -15.51 -19.51 -11.87
N THR A 195 -16.11 -19.58 -13.06
CA THR A 195 -16.44 -20.82 -13.78
C THR A 195 -15.21 -21.62 -14.21
N ARG A 196 -14.03 -21.00 -14.19
CA ARG A 196 -12.73 -21.66 -14.37
C ARG A 196 -11.64 -20.87 -13.67
N ARG A 197 -10.54 -21.53 -13.32
CA ARG A 197 -9.41 -20.90 -12.64
C ARG A 197 -8.75 -19.82 -13.52
N ILE A 198 -8.75 -18.58 -13.04
CA ILE A 198 -7.96 -17.47 -13.62
C ILE A 198 -6.78 -17.18 -12.70
N VAL A 199 -5.59 -17.45 -13.21
CA VAL A 199 -4.33 -17.38 -12.46
C VAL A 199 -3.58 -16.13 -12.87
N ILE A 200 -3.14 -15.35 -11.88
CA ILE A 200 -2.14 -14.30 -12.04
C ILE A 200 -0.79 -15.00 -12.16
N ARG A 201 -0.23 -15.00 -13.37
CA ARG A 201 1.09 -15.58 -13.64
C ARG A 201 2.20 -14.68 -13.11
N ARG A 202 2.03 -13.38 -13.29
CA ARG A 202 2.98 -12.36 -12.83
C ARG A 202 2.35 -10.98 -12.78
N ILE A 203 2.79 -10.16 -11.86
CA ILE A 203 2.59 -8.70 -11.90
C ILE A 203 3.95 -8.02 -12.03
N VAL A 204 4.10 -7.13 -13.02
CA VAL A 204 5.32 -6.34 -13.23
C VAL A 204 4.99 -4.87 -13.05
N VAL A 205 5.73 -4.19 -12.17
CA VAL A 205 5.61 -2.74 -11.97
C VAL A 205 6.83 -2.03 -12.53
N ALA A 206 6.60 -1.12 -13.49
CA ALA A 206 7.63 -0.31 -14.14
C ALA A 206 7.28 1.19 -14.02
N ALA A 207 8.31 2.04 -14.01
CA ALA A 207 8.18 3.50 -14.09
C ALA A 207 8.32 3.96 -15.54
#